data_AF-A0A9X6SXH1-F1
#
_entry.id   AF-A0A9X6SXH1-F1
#
_cell.length_a   1.000
_cell.length_b   1.000
_cell.length_c   1.000
_cell.angle_alpha   90.00
_cell.angle_beta   90.00
_cell.angle_gamma   90.00
#
_symmetry.space_group_name_H-M   'P 1'
#
loop_
_entity.id
_entity.type
_entity.pdbx_description
1 polymer ?
#
loop_
_entity_poly.entity_id
_entity_poly.type
_entity_poly.pdbx_seq_one_letter_code
_entity_poly.pdbx_strand_id
1 'polypeptide(L)' 'MTEIEQLEQIKKNILSLSMSMTDAPLRGLSESQIWTVNKTLENVLGKTDITTESLIRESHEKRWFKPNNK' A
#
# COMPACT_ATOMS: atom_id res chain seq x y z
N MET A 1 13.12 14.54 -7.60
CA MET A 1 12.24 13.99 -6.57
C MET A 1 12.93 14.21 -5.24
N THR A 2 12.31 14.93 -4.32
CA THR A 2 12.82 15.15 -2.98
C THR A 2 12.60 13.89 -2.12
N GLU A 3 13.32 13.77 -1.00
CA GLU A 3 13.12 12.67 -0.05
C GLU A 3 11.66 12.58 0.45
N ILE A 4 11.01 13.74 0.61
CA ILE A 4 9.61 13.84 1.03
C ILE A 4 8.68 13.29 -0.06
N GLU A 5 8.92 13.64 -1.32
CA GLU A 5 8.15 13.11 -2.46
C GLU A 5 8.35 11.61 -2.63
N GLN A 6 9.59 11.12 -2.43
CA GLN A 6 9.90 9.70 -2.48
C GLN A 6 9.17 8.93 -1.36
N LEU A 7 9.21 9.43 -0.13
CA LEU A 7 8.49 8.84 0.99
C LEU A 7 6.98 8.80 0.72
N GLU A 8 6.41 9.89 0.20
CA GLU A 8 4.98 9.92 -0.14
C GLU A 8 4.63 8.92 -1.25
N GLN A 9 5.50 8.77 -2.25
CA GLN A 9 5.27 7.76 -3.29
C GLN A 9 5.36 6.33 -2.75
N ILE A 10 6.30 6.06 -1.83
CA ILE A 10 6.40 4.76 -1.15
C ILE A 10 5.12 4.45 -0.38
N LYS A 11 4.61 5.41 0.39
CA LYS A 11 3.34 5.27 1.13
C LYS A 11 2.17 4.94 0.19
N LYS A 12 2.06 5.63 -0.94
CA LYS A 12 1.02 5.37 -1.97
C LYS A 12 1.15 3.96 -2.55
N ASN A 13 2.36 3.53 -2.88
CA ASN A 13 2.62 2.21 -3.44
C ASN A 13 2.27 1.09 -2.45
N ILE A 14 2.65 1.26 -1.17
CA ILE A 14 2.33 0.29 -0.10
C ILE A 14 0.82 0.16 0.08
N LEU A 15 0.10 1.29 0.14
CA LEU A 15 -1.35 1.27 0.28
C LEU A 15 -2.03 0.63 -0.93
N SER A 16 -1.61 1.02 -2.15
CA SER A 16 -2.13 0.43 -3.39
C SER A 16 -1.93 -1.08 -3.43
N LEU A 17 -0.73 -1.55 -3.07
CA LEU A 17 -0.42 -2.98 -3.03
C LEU A 17 -1.28 -3.70 -1.99
N SER A 18 -1.39 -3.14 -0.78
CA SER A 18 -2.20 -3.70 0.31
C SER A 18 -3.67 -3.86 -0.11
N MET A 19 -4.22 -2.87 -0.82
CA MET A 19 -5.58 -2.95 -1.36
C MET A 19 -5.70 -4.04 -2.43
N SER A 20 -4.76 -4.11 -3.39
CA SER A 20 -4.73 -5.15 -4.43
C SER A 20 -4.53 -6.57 -3.88
N MET A 21 -3.94 -6.73 -2.69
CA MET A 21 -3.85 -8.05 -2.07
C MET A 21 -5.19 -8.59 -1.59
N THR A 22 -6.24 -7.76 -1.50
CA THR A 22 -7.59 -8.18 -1.11
C THR A 22 -8.25 -9.07 -2.16
N ASP A 23 -8.06 -8.78 -3.46
CA ASP A 23 -8.59 -9.58 -4.56
C ASP A 23 -7.56 -10.51 -5.20
N ALA A 24 -6.33 -10.57 -4.69
CA ALA A 24 -5.25 -11.43 -5.19
C ALA A 24 -5.64 -12.92 -5.39
N PRO A 25 -6.41 -13.58 -4.49
CA PRO A 25 -6.87 -14.94 -4.73
C PRO A 25 -7.71 -15.07 -6.01
N LEU A 26 -8.53 -14.06 -6.33
CA LEU A 26 -9.38 -14.03 -7.52
C LEU A 26 -8.59 -13.76 -8.80
N ARG A 27 -7.34 -13.30 -8.67
CA ARG A 27 -6.40 -13.01 -9.78
C ARG A 27 -5.44 -14.17 -10.06
N GLY A 28 -5.59 -15.31 -9.38
CA GLY A 28 -4.79 -16.51 -9.62
C GLY A 28 -3.43 -16.54 -8.90
N LEU A 29 -3.23 -15.69 -7.87
CA LEU A 29 -2.05 -15.80 -7.02
C LEU A 29 -2.19 -16.99 -6.07
N SER A 30 -1.11 -17.74 -5.87
CA SER A 30 -1.07 -18.81 -4.88
C SER A 30 -1.03 -18.24 -3.45
N GLU A 31 -1.46 -19.03 -2.48
CA GLU A 31 -1.38 -18.66 -1.06
C GLU A 31 0.05 -18.34 -0.62
N SER A 32 1.05 -19.07 -1.14
CA SER A 32 2.45 -18.82 -0.85
C SER A 32 2.95 -17.47 -1.37
N GLN A 33 2.47 -17.05 -2.55
CA GLN A 33 2.77 -15.74 -3.13
C GLN A 33 2.13 -14.63 -2.29
N ILE A 34 0.85 -14.80 -1.94
CA ILE A 34 0.10 -13.85 -1.10
C ILE A 34 0.79 -13.68 0.26
N TRP A 35 1.15 -14.80 0.90
CA TRP A 35 1.87 -14.80 2.18
C TRP A 35 3.21 -14.08 2.09
N THR A 36 3.98 -14.32 1.02
CA THR A 36 5.28 -13.70 0.81
C THR A 36 5.16 -12.17 0.70
N VAL A 37 4.18 -11.68 -0.06
CA VAL A 37 3.93 -10.24 -0.21
C VAL A 37 3.52 -9.64 1.13
N ASN A 38 2.57 -10.25 1.84
CA ASN A 38 2.10 -9.77 3.14
C ASN A 38 3.22 -9.73 4.19
N LYS A 39 4.07 -10.75 4.25
CA LYS A 39 5.25 -10.76 5.14
C LYS A 39 6.29 -9.72 4.76
N THR A 40 6.47 -9.45 3.47
CA THR A 40 7.37 -8.38 3.03
C THR A 40 6.85 -7.02 3.46
N LEU A 41 5.54 -6.76 3.31
CA LEU A 41 4.91 -5.53 3.79
C LEU A 41 5.04 -5.38 5.31
N GLU A 42 4.79 -6.45 6.07
CA GLU A 42 4.95 -6.47 7.53
C GLU A 42 6.40 -6.17 7.94
N ASN A 43 7.40 -6.72 7.26
CA ASN A 43 8.81 -6.49 7.57
C ASN A 43 9.27 -5.05 7.23
N VAL A 44 8.75 -4.47 6.15
CA VAL A 44 9.05 -3.09 5.74
C VAL A 44 8.39 -2.11 6.72
N LEU A 45 7.12 -2.32 7.03
CA LEU A 45 6.34 -1.43 7.89
C LEU A 45 6.63 -1.63 9.38
N GLY A 46 6.93 -2.85 9.83
CA GLY A 46 7.14 -3.20 11.24
C GLY A 46 8.36 -2.53 11.89
N LYS A 47 9.17 -1.82 11.11
CA LYS A 47 10.27 -0.94 11.58
C LYS A 47 9.87 0.54 11.66
N THR A 48 8.60 0.84 11.45
CA THR A 48 8.04 2.19 11.35
C THR A 48 6.72 2.28 12.09
N ASP A 49 6.26 3.49 12.39
CA ASP A 49 4.92 3.73 12.94
C ASP A 49 3.82 3.75 11.85
N ILE A 50 4.16 3.40 10.61
CA ILE A 50 3.24 3.41 9.48
C ILE A 50 2.42 2.12 9.49
N THR A 51 1.11 2.26 9.68
CA THR A 51 0.15 1.16 9.53
C THR A 51 -0.73 1.34 8.30
N THR A 52 -1.32 0.26 7.79
CA THR A 52 -2.27 0.34 6.67
C THR A 52 -3.44 1.27 7.00
N GLU A 53 -3.96 1.26 8.23
CA GLU A 53 -5.01 2.16 8.70
C GLU A 53 -4.58 3.63 8.66
N SER A 54 -3.34 3.91 9.10
CA SER A 54 -2.78 5.27 9.05
C SER A 54 -2.67 5.78 7.61
N LEU A 55 -2.30 4.89 6.68
CA LEU A 55 -2.21 5.19 5.25
C LEU A 55 -3.59 5.40 4.63
N ILE A 56 -4.61 4.62 5.00
CA ILE A 56 -5.98 4.82 4.54
C ILE A 56 -6.46 6.21 4.94
N ARG A 57 -6.28 6.59 6.21
CA ARG A 57 -6.65 7.93 6.70
C ARG A 57 -5.91 9.04 5.94
N GLU A 58 -4.58 8.92 5.81
CA GLU A 58 -3.76 9.89 5.08
C GLU A 58 -4.19 9.99 3.60
N SER A 59 -4.56 8.88 2.97
CA SER A 59 -5.02 8.84 1.58
C SER A 59 -6.34 9.59 1.35
N HIS A 60 -7.24 9.55 2.33
CA HIS A 60 -8.50 10.28 2.30
C HIS A 60 -8.27 11.78 2.49
N GLU A 61 -7.46 12.14 3.50
CA GLU A 61 -7.10 13.54 3.81
C GLU A 61 -6.39 14.20 2.61
N LYS A 62 -5.40 13.51 2.04
CA LYS A 62 -4.59 13.99 0.91
C LYS A 62 -5.19 13.69 -0.46
N ARG A 63 -6.31 12.97 -0.52
CA ARG A 63 -7.06 12.67 -1.76
C ARG A 63 -6.20 11.94 -2.81
N TRP A 64 -5.40 10.96 -2.39
CA TRP A 64 -4.38 10.31 -3.23
C TRP A 64 -4.92 9.61 -4.49
N PHE A 65 -6.10 8.99 -4.41
CA PHE A 65 -6.65 8.16 -5.48
C PHE A 65 -7.94 8.73 -6.07
N LYS A 66 -8.07 10.06 -6.12
CA LYS A 66 -9.26 10.65 -6.75
C LYS A 66 -9.40 10.17 -8.20
N PRO A 67 -10.58 9.71 -8.61
CA PRO A 67 -10.83 9.45 -10.02
C PRO A 67 -10.55 10.72 -10.80
N ASN A 68 -9.75 10.59 -11.85
CA ASN A 68 -9.49 11.68 -12.78
C ASN A 68 -10.79 11.86 -13.56
N ASN A 69 -11.59 12.88 -13.26
CA ASN A 69 -12.79 13.24 -14.03
C ASN A 69 -12.38 13.86 -15.37
N LYS A 70 -11.61 13.13 -16.19
CA LYS A 70 -11.28 13.50 -17.56
C LYS A 70 -12.23 12.83 -18.54
#